data_AF-A0A0G1FWB7-F1
#
_entry.id   AF-A0A0G1FWB7-F1
#
_cell.length_a   1.000
_cell.length_b   1.000
_cell.length_c   1.000
_cell.angle_alpha   90.00
_cell.angle_beta   90.00
_cell.angle_gamma   90.00
#
_symmetry.space_group_name_H-M   'P 1'
#
loop_
_entity.id
_entity.type
_entity.pdbx_description
1 polymer ?
#
loop_
_entity_poly.entity_id
_entity_poly.type
_entity_poly.pdbx_seq_one_letter_code
_entity_poly.pdbx_strand_id
1 'polypeptide(L)'
;MTTDYGLRTTAKTNSAVDGSRWSVDEVSMISSDQIKKLREETGASVMDCKKALEKAGGDATRAKEFLAKRGAELAAKKSERKTASGIVESYIHANQKIGVLLELYCETDFVARKPTRNF
;
A
#
# COMPACT_ATOMS: atom_id res chain seq x y z
N MET A 1 -66.85 38.71 -18.75
CA MET A 1 -65.87 39.38 -19.62
C MET A 1 -64.48 38.84 -19.28
N THR A 2 -63.92 38.01 -20.17
CA THR A 2 -62.47 37.82 -20.52
C THR A 2 -61.42 37.68 -19.39
N THR A 3 -60.94 36.45 -19.09
CA THR A 3 -59.66 35.79 -19.50
C THR A 3 -58.36 36.36 -18.90
N ASP A 4 -57.55 35.53 -18.21
CA ASP A 4 -56.14 35.25 -18.58
C ASP A 4 -55.52 34.06 -17.80
N TYR A 5 -54.47 33.50 -18.39
CA TYR A 5 -53.73 32.26 -18.24
C TYR A 5 -52.91 32.06 -16.95
N GLY A 6 -52.50 30.81 -16.68
CA GLY A 6 -51.10 30.55 -16.27
C GLY A 6 -50.86 29.71 -15.01
N LEU A 7 -50.46 28.45 -15.25
CA LEU A 7 -49.73 27.48 -14.39
C LEU A 7 -49.17 27.95 -13.03
N ARG A 8 -49.33 27.08 -12.01
CA ARG A 8 -48.22 26.47 -11.25
C ARG A 8 -48.73 25.42 -10.25
N THR A 9 -48.57 24.16 -10.61
CA THR A 9 -48.60 23.04 -9.67
C THR A 9 -47.26 22.96 -8.94
N THR A 10 -47.27 23.07 -7.61
CA THR A 10 -46.11 22.66 -6.78
C THR A 10 -46.61 21.78 -5.66
N ALA A 11 -46.52 20.46 -5.88
CA ALA A 11 -46.68 19.46 -4.84
C ALA A 11 -45.38 19.43 -4.01
N LYS A 12 -45.51 19.73 -2.71
CA LYS A 12 -44.52 19.38 -1.70
C LYS A 12 -44.74 17.92 -1.30
N THR A 13 -43.70 17.09 -1.36
CA THR A 13 -43.55 15.92 -0.49
C THR A 13 -42.11 15.84 0.01
N ASN A 14 -41.99 15.44 1.27
CA ASN A 14 -40.86 15.60 2.16
C ASN A 14 -39.66 14.66 1.90
N SER A 15 -38.53 15.08 2.49
CA SER A 15 -37.57 14.27 3.24
C SER A 15 -36.88 13.08 2.57
N ALA A 16 -35.56 13.18 2.39
CA ALA A 16 -34.57 12.45 3.20
C ALA A 16 -33.17 12.54 2.54
N VAL A 17 -32.22 13.03 3.34
CA VAL A 17 -30.76 12.81 3.36
C VAL A 17 -30.04 12.66 2.00
N ASP A 18 -29.24 13.67 1.70
CA ASP A 18 -28.16 13.72 0.70
C ASP A 18 -27.15 12.58 0.90
N GLY A 19 -27.54 11.39 0.43
CA GLY A 19 -26.63 10.32 0.11
C GLY A 19 -25.86 10.74 -1.14
N SER A 20 -24.77 11.48 -0.93
CA SER A 20 -23.80 11.76 -1.97
C SER A 20 -23.46 10.45 -2.68
N ARG A 21 -23.96 10.40 -3.90
CA ARG A 21 -23.83 9.37 -4.91
C ARG A 21 -22.34 9.15 -5.18
N TRP A 22 -21.72 8.25 -4.43
CA TRP A 22 -20.46 7.67 -4.85
C TRP A 22 -20.78 6.85 -6.10
N SER A 23 -20.64 7.49 -7.27
CA SER A 23 -20.67 6.77 -8.55
C SER A 23 -19.66 5.64 -8.45
N VAL A 24 -20.16 4.41 -8.46
CA VAL A 24 -19.35 3.18 -8.46
C VAL A 24 -18.88 2.90 -9.89
N ASP A 25 -18.55 3.95 -10.65
CA ASP A 25 -18.37 3.93 -12.11
C ASP A 25 -16.90 4.12 -12.52
N GLU A 26 -15.96 3.74 -11.65
CA GLU A 26 -14.60 3.42 -12.05
C GLU A 26 -14.01 2.35 -11.13
N VAL A 27 -14.70 1.21 -11.03
CA VAL A 27 -14.16 0.02 -10.35
C VAL A 27 -13.02 -0.50 -11.22
N SER A 28 -11.79 -0.15 -10.83
CA SER A 28 -10.57 -0.85 -11.22
C SER A 28 -10.85 -2.36 -11.20
N MET A 29 -10.55 -3.08 -12.29
CA MET A 29 -10.72 -4.54 -12.44
C MET A 29 -9.82 -5.37 -11.49
N ILE A 30 -9.67 -4.95 -10.23
CA ILE A 30 -8.78 -5.52 -9.23
C ILE A 30 -9.57 -5.68 -7.95
N SER A 31 -9.72 -6.92 -7.55
CA SER A 31 -10.42 -7.27 -6.32
C SER A 31 -9.60 -6.86 -5.10
N SER A 32 -10.28 -6.44 -4.04
CA SER A 32 -9.68 -6.18 -2.72
C SER A 32 -8.96 -7.42 -2.18
N ASP A 33 -9.42 -8.63 -2.52
CA ASP A 33 -8.79 -9.87 -2.10
C ASP A 33 -7.47 -10.14 -2.83
N GLN A 34 -7.33 -9.72 -4.09
CA GLN A 34 -6.06 -9.79 -4.80
C GLN A 34 -5.02 -8.85 -4.17
N ILE A 35 -5.45 -7.66 -3.76
CA ILE A 35 -4.59 -6.69 -3.07
C ILE A 35 -4.14 -7.26 -1.72
N LYS A 36 -5.05 -7.87 -0.95
CA LYS A 36 -4.73 -8.51 0.34
C LYS A 36 -3.71 -9.64 0.16
N LYS A 37 -3.96 -10.58 -0.76
CA LYS A 37 -3.05 -11.70 -1.05
C LYS A 37 -1.65 -11.20 -1.43
N LEU A 38 -1.57 -10.25 -2.36
CA LEU A 38 -0.28 -9.70 -2.77
C LEU A 38 0.46 -9.00 -1.63
N ARG A 39 -0.26 -8.29 -0.75
CA ARG A 39 0.32 -7.66 0.44
C ARG A 39 0.82 -8.68 1.46
N GLU A 40 0.09 -9.77 1.68
CA GLU A 40 0.51 -10.83 2.63
C GLU A 40 1.79 -11.52 2.16
N GLU A 41 1.93 -11.74 0.86
CA GLU A 41 3.11 -12.35 0.26
C GLU A 41 4.33 -11.41 0.21
N THR A 42 4.11 -10.14 -0.11
CA THR A 42 5.22 -9.19 -0.37
C THR A 42 5.54 -8.26 0.80
N GLY A 43 4.60 -8.08 1.73
CA GLY A 43 4.70 -7.08 2.80
C GLY A 43 4.63 -5.63 2.32
N ALA A 44 4.38 -5.38 1.04
CA ALA A 44 4.32 -4.03 0.47
C ALA A 44 3.08 -3.24 0.94
N SER A 45 3.10 -1.92 0.74
CA SER A 45 1.97 -1.07 1.12
C SER A 45 0.72 -1.40 0.29
N VAL A 46 -0.47 -1.20 0.85
CA VAL A 46 -1.75 -1.49 0.18
C VAL A 46 -1.87 -0.72 -1.16
N MET A 47 -1.42 0.54 -1.18
CA MET A 47 -1.46 1.36 -2.38
C MET A 47 -0.45 0.91 -3.44
N ASP A 48 0.74 0.47 -3.02
CA ASP A 48 1.72 -0.05 -3.97
C ASP A 48 1.24 -1.38 -4.58
N CYS A 49 0.59 -2.24 -3.79
CA CYS A 49 -0.04 -3.47 -4.27
C CYS A 49 -1.16 -3.18 -5.28
N LYS A 50 -2.03 -2.20 -5.00
CA LYS A 50 -3.08 -1.78 -5.94
C LYS A 50 -2.48 -1.28 -7.26
N LYS A 51 -1.54 -0.33 -7.20
CA LYS A 51 -0.87 0.22 -8.39
C LYS A 51 -0.11 -0.84 -9.19
N ALA A 52 0.52 -1.80 -8.50
CA ALA A 52 1.21 -2.91 -9.14
C ALA A 52 0.24 -3.80 -9.92
N LEU A 53 -0.91 -4.13 -9.31
CA LEU A 53 -1.96 -4.91 -9.97
C LEU A 53 -2.62 -4.15 -11.13
N GLU A 54 -2.79 -2.82 -11.03
CA GLU A 54 -3.28 -1.97 -12.12
C GLU A 54 -2.35 -2.02 -13.33
N LYS A 55 -1.04 -1.84 -13.10
CA LYS A 55 -0.05 -1.90 -14.17
C LYS A 55 0.16 -3.30 -14.75
N ALA A 56 -0.08 -4.32 -13.94
CA ALA A 56 0.03 -5.71 -14.36
C ALA A 56 -1.26 -6.28 -14.98
N GLY A 57 -2.37 -5.50 -14.98
CA GLY A 57 -3.67 -5.98 -15.46
C GLY A 57 -4.21 -7.16 -14.65
N GLY A 58 -3.95 -7.19 -13.34
CA GLY A 58 -4.37 -8.26 -12.43
C GLY A 58 -3.43 -9.48 -12.35
N ASP A 59 -2.32 -9.48 -13.09
CA ASP A 59 -1.30 -10.54 -13.05
C ASP A 59 -0.40 -10.41 -11.81
N ALA A 60 -0.47 -11.39 -10.91
CA ALA A 60 0.28 -11.38 -9.66
C ALA A 60 1.80 -11.48 -9.86
N THR A 61 2.28 -12.20 -10.87
CA THR A 61 3.72 -12.39 -11.12
C THR A 61 4.33 -11.10 -11.62
N ARG A 62 3.70 -10.46 -12.61
CA ARG A 62 4.14 -9.14 -13.12
C ARG A 62 4.01 -8.06 -12.05
N ALA A 63 3.00 -8.13 -11.18
CA ALA A 63 2.86 -7.21 -10.06
C ALA A 63 4.02 -7.34 -9.05
N LYS A 64 4.48 -8.56 -8.74
CA LYS A 64 5.64 -8.79 -7.87
C LYS A 64 6.93 -8.20 -8.46
N GLU A 65 7.17 -8.38 -9.75
CA GLU A 65 8.33 -7.77 -10.43
C GLU A 65 8.28 -6.24 -10.37
N PHE A 66 7.10 -5.65 -10.57
CA PHE A 66 6.90 -4.22 -10.45
C PHE A 66 7.20 -3.74 -9.02
N LEU A 67 6.71 -4.45 -8.00
CA LEU A 67 6.99 -4.14 -6.60
C LEU A 67 8.47 -4.25 -6.25
N ALA A 68 9.18 -5.25 -6.79
CA ALA A 68 10.62 -5.42 -6.59
C ALA A 68 11.42 -4.24 -7.17
N LYS A 69 11.12 -3.84 -8.41
CA LYS A 69 11.75 -2.67 -9.06
C LYS A 69 11.49 -1.39 -8.28
N ARG A 70 10.23 -1.16 -7.89
CA ARG A 70 9.84 0.00 -7.07
C ARG A 70 10.49 -0.01 -5.69
N GLY A 71 10.67 -1.19 -5.08
CA GLY A 71 11.38 -1.36 -3.81
C GLY A 71 12.85 -0.94 -3.92
N ALA A 72 13.53 -1.34 -5.00
CA ALA A 72 14.91 -0.94 -5.27
C ALA A 72 15.04 0.58 -5.46
N GLU A 73 14.13 1.21 -6.21
CA GLU A 73 14.11 2.67 -6.37
C GLU A 73 13.91 3.40 -5.04
N LEU A 74 13.01 2.90 -4.19
CA LEU A 74 12.78 3.48 -2.86
C LEU A 74 13.99 3.30 -1.94
N ALA A 75 14.67 2.15 -2.01
CA ALA A 75 15.89 1.91 -1.26
C ALA A 75 17.01 2.88 -1.69
N ALA A 76 17.19 3.07 -3.00
CA ALA A 76 18.15 4.03 -3.54
C ALA A 76 17.85 5.47 -3.07
N LYS A 77 16.58 5.89 -3.01
CA LYS A 77 16.21 7.21 -2.47
C LYS A 77 16.44 7.34 -0.96
N LYS A 78 16.47 6.22 -0.23
CA LYS A 78 16.68 6.21 1.22
C LYS A 78 18.15 6.16 1.61
N SER A 79 19.06 5.73 0.71
CA SER A 79 20.48 5.62 1.04
C SER A 79 21.16 6.96 1.34
N GLU A 80 20.58 8.08 0.88
CA GLU A 80 21.07 9.43 1.18
C GLU A 80 20.75 9.89 2.62
N ARG A 81 19.88 9.16 3.33
CA ARG A 81 19.47 9.53 4.68
C ARG A 81 20.52 9.09 5.70
N LYS A 82 20.74 9.92 6.71
CA LYS A 82 21.64 9.57 7.82
C LYS A 82 21.00 8.53 8.72
N THR A 83 21.75 7.46 9.00
CA THR A 83 21.41 6.42 9.98
C THR A 83 22.33 6.54 11.19
N ALA A 84 21.76 6.56 12.40
CA ALA A 84 22.52 6.74 13.65
C ALA A 84 22.21 5.69 14.72
N SER A 85 21.35 4.72 14.41
CA SER A 85 20.98 3.60 15.28
C SER A 85 21.21 2.29 14.54
N GLY A 86 21.23 1.16 15.24
CA GLY A 86 21.50 -0.13 14.60
C GLY A 86 21.61 -1.29 15.58
N ILE A 87 22.03 -2.44 15.07
CA ILE A 87 22.31 -3.66 15.83
C ILE A 87 23.63 -4.27 15.36
N VAL A 88 24.35 -4.88 16.30
CA VAL A 88 25.54 -5.69 16.02
C VAL A 88 25.19 -7.15 16.31
N GLU A 89 25.34 -8.01 15.30
CA GLU A 89 25.09 -9.44 15.39
C GLU A 89 26.37 -10.22 15.10
N SER A 90 26.49 -11.39 15.74
CA SER A 90 27.66 -12.26 15.55
C SER A 90 27.23 -13.67 15.19
N TYR A 91 27.92 -14.26 14.22
CA TYR A 91 27.74 -15.64 13.82
C TYR A 91 29.06 -16.40 13.96
N ILE A 92 29.05 -17.46 14.75
CA ILE A 92 30.17 -18.40 14.84
C ILE A 92 29.76 -19.66 14.09
N HIS A 93 30.52 -20.00 13.06
CA HIS A 93 30.30 -21.22 12.31
C HIS A 93 30.51 -22.44 13.21
N ALA A 94 29.77 -23.52 12.97
CA ALA A 94 29.69 -24.67 13.88
C ALA A 94 31.06 -25.30 14.21
N ASN A 95 32.03 -25.20 13.31
CA ASN A 95 33.40 -25.69 13.51
C ASN A 95 34.31 -24.75 14.34
N GLN A 96 33.78 -23.62 14.83
CA GLN A 96 34.46 -22.60 15.63
C GLN A 96 35.69 -21.94 14.96
N LYS A 97 35.89 -22.15 13.66
CA LYS A 97 37.03 -21.60 12.92
C LYS A 97 36.72 -20.29 12.19
N ILE A 98 35.44 -20.01 11.96
CA ILE A 98 34.98 -18.82 11.24
C ILE A 98 33.99 -18.08 12.14
N GLY A 99 34.31 -16.82 12.42
CA GLY A 99 33.42 -15.88 13.08
C GLY A 99 33.11 -14.72 12.14
N VAL A 100 31.86 -14.28 12.12
CA VAL A 100 31.39 -13.11 11.39
C VAL A 100 30.78 -12.14 12.39
N LEU A 101 31.15 -10.87 12.29
CA LEU A 101 30.50 -9.77 12.99
C LEU A 101 29.83 -8.87 11.95
N LEU A 102 28.58 -8.51 12.19
CA LEU A 102 27.75 -7.76 11.26
C LEU A 102 27.13 -6.58 12.01
N GLU A 103 27.40 -5.37 11.53
CA GLU A 103 26.77 -4.15 12.00
C GLU A 103 25.72 -3.67 10.98
N LEU A 104 24.47 -3.56 11.42
CA LEU A 104 23.35 -3.10 10.59
C LEU A 104 22.82 -1.78 11.13
N TYR A 105 22.90 -0.72 10.32
CA TYR A 105 22.37 0.59 10.66
C TYR A 105 20.92 0.81 10.19
N CYS A 106 20.18 1.61 10.96
CA CYS A 106 18.83 2.08 10.66
C CYS A 106 18.62 3.54 11.14
N GLU A 107 17.53 4.16 10.68
CA GLU A 107 17.23 5.57 11.02
C GLU A 107 16.84 5.73 12.50
N THR A 108 16.09 4.79 13.07
CA THR A 108 15.55 4.87 14.44
C THR A 108 15.73 3.57 15.23
N ASP A 109 15.77 3.67 16.55
CA ASP A 109 15.97 2.55 17.46
C ASP A 109 14.79 1.56 17.51
N PHE A 110 13.56 2.03 17.25
CA PHE A 110 12.39 1.17 17.14
C PHE A 110 12.54 0.10 16.05
N VAL A 111 13.23 0.43 14.96
CA VAL A 111 13.48 -0.52 13.87
C VAL A 111 14.53 -1.56 14.28
N ALA A 112 15.62 -1.13 14.94
CA ALA A 112 16.68 -2.01 15.41
C ALA A 112 16.19 -3.09 16.38
N ARG A 113 15.19 -2.77 17.22
CA ARG A 113 14.66 -3.68 18.25
C ARG A 113 13.52 -4.58 17.76
N LYS A 114 13.05 -4.40 16.53
CA LYS A 114 11.91 -5.16 16.01
C LYS A 114 12.35 -6.60 15.69
N PRO A 115 11.72 -7.64 16.28
CA PRO A 115 11.96 -9.00 15.83
C PRO A 115 11.52 -9.14 14.37
N THR A 116 12.45 -9.52 13.50
CA THR A 116 12.12 -9.80 12.10
C THR A 116 11.32 -11.10 12.07
N ARG A 117 10.17 -11.10 11.39
CA ARG A 117 9.34 -12.30 11.26
C ARG A 117 10.19 -13.36 10.57
N ASN A 118 10.43 -14.49 11.25
CA ASN A 118 11.19 -15.61 10.68
C ASN A 118 10.56 -16.00 9.33
N PHE A 119 11.44 -16.20 8.33
CA PHE A 119 11.08 -16.68 7.00
C PHE A 119 10.42 -18.04 7.06
#